data_AF-A0AAX3EN57-F1
#
_entry.id   AF-A0AAX3EN57-F1
#
_cell.length_a   1.000
_cell.length_b   1.000
_cell.length_c   1.000
_cell.angle_alpha   90.00
_cell.angle_beta   90.00
_cell.angle_gamma   90.00
#
_symmetry.space_group_name_H-M   'P 1'
#
loop_
_entity.id
_entity.type
_entity.pdbx_description
1 polymer ?
#
loop_
_entity_poly.entity_id
_entity_poly.type
_entity_poly.pdbx_seq_one_letter_code
_entity_poly.pdbx_strand_id
1 'polypeptide(L)'
;MTGNGEFPGNWRPNTNSGVALFEQLRLRIIELADSGVLAVGAKLPPVRNLAGVLDVAPHTVARAYKELEAAGVVATRGRNGTVICARDDRWGALAEVAAQYAAAAKAQGASFAEAVQLLAAAYDAD
;
A
#
# COMPACT_ATOMS: atom_id res chain seq x y z
N MET A 1 20.79 -6.04 -8.51
CA MET A 1 20.92 -6.16 -7.05
C MET A 1 20.64 -4.80 -6.41
N THR A 2 19.38 -4.40 -6.27
CA THR A 2 19.00 -3.22 -5.47
C THR A 2 18.57 -3.70 -4.09
N GLY A 3 19.57 -4.05 -3.27
CA GLY A 3 19.38 -4.23 -1.83
C GLY A 3 19.50 -2.88 -1.15
N ASN A 4 18.64 -2.61 -0.16
CA ASN A 4 18.62 -1.44 0.72
C ASN A 4 17.92 -0.17 0.21
N GLY A 5 16.58 -0.14 0.28
CA GLY A 5 15.82 1.08 0.61
C GLY A 5 16.00 2.29 -0.32
N GLU A 6 16.52 2.09 -1.53
CA GLU A 6 16.74 3.10 -2.55
C GLU A 6 15.67 2.97 -3.63
N PHE A 7 15.14 4.10 -4.09
CA PHE A 7 14.08 4.09 -5.11
C PHE A 7 14.68 3.82 -6.49
N PRO A 8 14.18 2.83 -7.26
CA PRO A 8 14.85 2.40 -8.49
C PRO A 8 14.93 3.48 -9.58
N GLY A 9 16.15 3.68 -10.09
CA GLY A 9 16.43 4.49 -11.28
C GLY A 9 16.34 6.00 -11.06
N ASN A 10 16.40 6.76 -12.15
CA ASN A 10 16.37 8.23 -12.12
C ASN A 10 14.96 8.80 -12.40
N TRP A 11 13.91 8.08 -12.00
CA TRP A 11 12.54 8.53 -12.23
C TRP A 11 12.25 9.81 -11.44
N ARG A 12 11.48 10.73 -12.04
CA ARG A 12 10.97 11.94 -11.42
C ARG A 12 9.50 12.14 -11.83
N PRO A 13 8.64 12.61 -10.91
CA PRO A 13 7.27 12.95 -11.27
C PRO A 13 7.25 14.22 -12.13
N ASN A 14 6.29 14.29 -13.05
CA ASN A 14 6.11 15.44 -13.94
C ASN A 14 5.19 16.47 -13.27
N THR A 15 5.74 17.61 -12.87
CA THR A 15 5.02 18.72 -12.23
C THR A 15 4.11 19.50 -13.19
N ASN A 16 4.30 19.37 -14.50
CA ASN A 16 3.48 20.00 -15.52
C ASN A 16 2.33 19.11 -16.01
N SER A 17 2.13 17.94 -15.38
CA SER A 17 1.03 17.04 -15.68
C SER A 17 -0.25 17.43 -14.93
N GLY A 18 -1.42 17.14 -15.52
CA GLY A 18 -2.70 17.23 -14.82
C GLY A 18 -2.89 16.14 -13.75
N VAL A 19 -2.03 15.13 -13.71
CA VAL A 19 -2.05 14.06 -12.71
C VAL A 19 -1.30 14.53 -11.45
N ALA A 20 -1.93 14.41 -10.28
CA ALA A 20 -1.30 14.77 -9.02
C ALA A 20 -0.01 13.96 -8.75
N LEU A 21 1.01 14.59 -8.17
CA LEU A 21 2.33 13.98 -7.95
C LEU A 21 2.28 12.69 -7.10
N PHE A 22 1.39 12.64 -6.10
CA PHE A 22 1.23 11.44 -5.27
C PHE A 22 0.71 10.27 -6.10
N GLU A 23 -0.16 10.54 -7.07
CA GLU A 23 -0.76 9.53 -7.93
C GLU A 23 0.27 9.02 -8.94
N GLN A 24 1.09 9.91 -9.51
CA GLN A 24 2.21 9.51 -10.36
C GLN A 24 3.19 8.59 -9.62
N LEU A 25 3.52 8.92 -8.36
CA LEU A 25 4.39 8.08 -7.53
C LEU A 25 3.75 6.74 -7.19
N ARG A 26 2.46 6.74 -6.84
CA ARG A 26 1.69 5.52 -6.58
C ARG A 26 1.73 4.58 -7.79
N LEU A 27 1.39 5.08 -8.98
CA LEU A 27 1.41 4.31 -10.21
C LEU A 27 2.80 3.78 -10.52
N ARG A 28 3.85 4.61 -10.31
CA ARG A 28 5.22 4.17 -10.54
C ARG A 28 5.63 3.01 -9.62
N ILE A 29 5.26 3.05 -8.34
CA ILE A 29 5.55 1.97 -7.40
C ILE A 29 4.81 0.69 -7.80
N ILE A 30 3.56 0.80 -8.24
CA ILE A 30 2.78 -0.34 -8.74
C ILE A 30 3.48 -0.98 -9.95
N GLU A 31 3.87 -0.20 -10.95
CA GLU A 31 4.60 -0.70 -12.13
C GLU A 31 5.91 -1.42 -11.74
N LEU A 32 6.66 -0.85 -10.80
CA LEU A 32 7.91 -1.42 -10.32
C LEU A 32 7.69 -2.73 -9.54
N ALA A 33 6.59 -2.83 -8.79
CA ALA A 33 6.21 -4.05 -8.10
C ALA A 33 5.74 -5.12 -9.09
N ASP A 34 4.86 -4.77 -10.03
CA ASP A 34 4.30 -5.67 -11.04
C ASP A 34 5.38 -6.21 -12.00
N SER A 35 6.40 -5.39 -12.31
CA SER A 35 7.57 -5.82 -13.10
C SER A 35 8.63 -6.60 -12.31
N GLY A 36 8.46 -6.75 -10.99
CA GLY A 36 9.39 -7.45 -10.10
C GLY A 36 10.67 -6.67 -9.77
N VAL A 37 10.84 -5.43 -10.24
CA VAL A 37 11.98 -4.57 -9.87
C VAL A 37 11.96 -4.26 -8.38
N LEU A 38 10.77 -4.00 -7.84
CA LEU A 38 10.52 -3.96 -6.41
C LEU A 38 9.88 -5.29 -5.99
N ALA A 39 10.73 -6.27 -5.69
CA ALA A 39 10.28 -7.59 -5.27
C ALA A 39 9.48 -7.57 -3.96
N VAL A 40 8.66 -8.60 -3.74
CA VAL A 40 7.96 -8.81 -2.47
C VAL A 40 8.94 -8.79 -1.30
N GLY A 41 8.58 -8.06 -0.25
CA GLY A 41 9.41 -7.84 0.94
C GLY A 41 10.47 -6.75 0.76
N ALA A 42 10.64 -6.18 -0.44
CA ALA A 42 11.54 -5.05 -0.64
C ALA A 42 11.08 -3.84 0.20
N LYS A 43 12.03 -3.20 0.88
CA LYS A 43 11.78 -2.00 1.66
C LYS A 43 11.75 -0.78 0.75
N LEU A 44 10.69 0.01 0.87
CA LEU A 44 10.65 1.34 0.28
C LEU A 44 11.45 2.34 1.14
N PRO A 45 12.02 3.40 0.53
CA PRO A 45 12.69 4.44 1.29
C PRO A 45 11.73 5.14 2.25
N PRO A 46 12.21 5.65 3.40
CA PRO A 46 11.41 6.49 4.28
C PRO A 46 10.84 7.71 3.55
N VAL A 47 9.63 8.15 3.94
CA VAL A 47 8.90 9.27 3.32
C VAL A 47 9.80 10.49 3.09
N ARG A 48 10.53 10.92 4.12
CA ARG A 48 11.41 12.11 4.02
C ARG A 48 12.60 11.90 3.09
N ASN A 49 13.15 10.69 3.05
CA ASN A 49 14.28 10.37 2.18
C ASN A 49 13.82 10.36 0.72
N LEU A 50 12.71 9.67 0.42
CA LEU A 50 12.19 9.63 -0.94
C LEU A 50 11.73 11.01 -1.42
N ALA A 51 11.12 11.80 -0.55
CA ALA A 51 10.75 13.18 -0.84
C ALA A 51 11.95 14.03 -1.27
N GLY A 52 13.09 13.90 -0.56
CA GLY A 52 14.33 14.59 -0.93
C GLY A 52 14.92 14.09 -2.25
N VAL A 53 14.88 12.79 -2.51
CA VAL A 53 15.39 12.20 -3.78
C VAL A 53 14.57 12.66 -4.98
N LEU A 54 13.24 12.73 -4.82
CA LEU A 54 12.31 13.08 -5.91
C LEU A 54 12.05 14.59 -6.02
N ASP A 55 12.57 15.40 -5.09
CA ASP A 55 12.27 16.83 -4.96
C ASP A 55 10.77 17.14 -4.90
N VAL A 56 10.06 16.44 -3.99
CA VAL A 56 8.63 16.64 -3.76
C VAL A 56 8.34 16.85 -2.28
N ALA A 57 7.20 17.47 -1.98
CA ALA A 57 6.78 17.65 -0.60
C ALA A 57 6.57 16.30 0.13
N PRO A 58 7.01 16.12 1.40
CA PRO A 58 6.87 14.86 2.13
C PRO A 58 5.43 14.34 2.24
N HIS A 59 4.44 15.23 2.31
CA HIS A 59 3.02 14.83 2.36
C HIS A 59 2.56 14.13 1.07
N THR A 60 3.19 14.43 -0.06
CA THR A 60 2.93 13.78 -1.35
C THR A 60 3.33 12.31 -1.31
N VAL A 61 4.53 12.02 -0.79
CA VAL A 61 5.03 10.65 -0.62
C VAL A 61 4.21 9.91 0.44
N ALA A 62 3.91 10.56 1.57
CA ALA A 62 3.09 9.98 2.62
C ALA A 62 1.70 9.59 2.10
N ARG A 63 1.08 10.46 1.29
CA ARG A 63 -0.19 10.15 0.64
C ARG A 63 -0.07 8.97 -0.31
N ALA A 64 0.93 8.94 -1.18
CA ALA A 64 1.15 7.81 -2.09
C ALA A 64 1.29 6.48 -1.33
N TYR A 65 2.08 6.45 -0.25
CA TYR A 65 2.25 5.25 0.58
C TYR A 65 0.95 4.83 1.26
N LYS A 66 0.16 5.78 1.77
CA LYS A 66 -1.14 5.49 2.38
C LYS A 66 -2.12 4.88 1.38
N GLU A 67 -2.18 5.39 0.16
CA GLU A 67 -3.04 4.85 -0.90
C GLU A 67 -2.56 3.46 -1.37
N LEU A 68 -1.24 3.23 -1.42
CA LEU A 68 -0.66 1.92 -1.71
C LEU A 68 -0.96 0.91 -0.61
N GLU A 69 -0.94 1.34 0.66
CA GLU A 69 -1.26 0.50 1.82
C GLU A 69 -2.75 0.15 1.84
N ALA A 70 -3.63 1.11 1.57
CA ALA A 70 -5.06 0.86 1.40
C ALA A 70 -5.35 -0.10 0.22
N ALA A 71 -4.54 -0.05 -0.84
CA ALA A 71 -4.62 -0.99 -1.96
C ALA A 71 -3.89 -2.34 -1.71
N GLY A 72 -3.26 -2.52 -0.55
CA GLY A 72 -2.49 -3.71 -0.19
C GLY A 72 -1.22 -3.96 -0.99
N VAL A 73 -0.76 -2.97 -1.75
CA VAL A 73 0.50 -3.04 -2.50
C VAL A 73 1.70 -2.96 -1.57
N VAL A 74 1.55 -2.27 -0.44
CA VAL A 74 2.58 -2.15 0.60
C VAL A 74 1.99 -2.34 1.99
N ALA A 75 2.84 -2.61 2.97
CA ALA A 75 2.48 -2.59 4.39
C ALA A 75 3.49 -1.76 5.19
N THR A 76 2.99 -0.88 6.06
CA THR A 76 3.80 -0.09 6.98
C THR A 76 3.93 -0.80 8.32
N ARG A 77 5.16 -1.16 8.72
CA ARG A 77 5.44 -1.91 9.95
C ARG A 77 6.16 -1.07 11.01
N GLY A 78 5.73 0.16 11.23
CA GLY A 78 6.31 1.08 12.23
C GLY A 78 7.84 1.24 12.05
N ARG A 79 8.63 0.82 13.06
CA ARG A 79 10.11 0.88 13.02
C ARG A 79 10.74 0.03 11.90
N ASN A 80 10.01 -0.94 11.35
CA ASN A 80 10.50 -1.82 10.30
C ASN A 80 10.34 -1.24 8.88
N GLY A 81 9.74 -0.05 8.76
CA GLY A 81 9.56 0.66 7.50
C GLY A 81 8.36 0.17 6.69
N THR A 82 8.28 0.63 5.44
CA THR A 82 7.25 0.24 4.47
C THR A 82 7.83 -0.81 3.52
N VAL A 83 7.12 -1.92 3.32
CA VAL A 83 7.57 -3.04 2.46
C VAL A 83 6.57 -3.34 1.36
N ILE A 84 7.05 -3.78 0.19
CA ILE A 84 6.20 -4.31 -0.88
C ILE A 84 5.55 -5.61 -0.42
N CYS A 85 4.24 -5.71 -0.60
CA CYS A 85 3.50 -6.94 -0.39
C CYS A 85 3.48 -7.77 -1.67
N ALA A 86 3.30 -9.08 -1.54
CA ALA A 86 2.88 -9.88 -2.68
C ALA A 86 1.52 -9.31 -3.09
N ARG A 87 1.44 -8.78 -4.32
CA ARG A 87 0.16 -8.49 -4.96
C ARG A 87 -0.41 -9.85 -5.37
N ASP A 88 -0.86 -10.55 -4.35
CA ASP A 88 -1.40 -11.88 -4.47
C ASP A 88 -2.79 -11.73 -5.09
N ASP A 89 -3.12 -12.49 -6.13
CA ASP A 89 -4.52 -12.55 -6.61
C ASP A 89 -5.46 -12.91 -5.44
N ARG A 90 -4.94 -13.65 -4.44
CA ARG A 90 -5.61 -13.87 -3.17
C ARG A 90 -5.92 -12.60 -2.40
N TRP A 91 -5.09 -11.56 -2.44
CA TRP A 91 -5.39 -10.27 -1.80
C TRP A 91 -6.60 -9.60 -2.43
N GLY A 92 -6.70 -9.60 -3.77
CA GLY A 92 -7.87 -9.10 -4.47
C GLY A 92 -9.14 -9.86 -4.08
N ALA A 93 -9.07 -11.19 -4.11
CA ALA A 93 -10.17 -12.06 -3.69
C ALA A 93 -10.55 -11.87 -2.21
N LEU A 94 -9.57 -11.76 -1.30
CA LEU A 94 -9.79 -11.55 0.13
C LEU A 94 -10.39 -10.17 0.42
N ALA A 95 -9.96 -9.13 -0.29
CA ALA A 95 -10.52 -7.79 -0.17
C ALA A 95 -11.98 -7.75 -0.63
N GLU A 96 -12.31 -8.45 -1.71
CA GLU A 96 -13.68 -8.59 -2.19
C GLU A 96 -14.57 -9.30 -1.16
N VAL A 97 -14.12 -10.43 -0.61
CA VAL A 97 -14.84 -11.14 0.45
C VAL A 97 -14.97 -10.30 1.72
N ALA A 98 -13.92 -9.58 2.12
CA ALA A 98 -13.96 -8.68 3.27
C ALA A 98 -14.97 -7.54 3.09
N ALA A 99 -15.08 -6.99 1.87
CA ALA A 99 -16.08 -5.96 1.55
C ALA A 99 -17.51 -6.53 1.65
N GLN A 100 -17.74 -7.75 1.17
CA GLN A 100 -19.03 -8.45 1.29
C GLN A 100 -19.40 -8.67 2.76
N TYR A 101 -18.45 -9.15 3.58
CA TYR A 101 -18.64 -9.31 5.02
C TYR A 101 -19.01 -7.98 5.70
N ALA A 102 -18.25 -6.91 5.42
CA ALA A 102 -18.48 -5.60 6.00
C ALA A 102 -19.86 -5.02 5.61
N ALA A 103 -20.30 -5.25 4.37
CA ALA A 103 -21.64 -4.84 3.92
C ALA A 103 -22.75 -5.61 4.67
N ALA A 104 -22.60 -6.92 4.84
CA ALA A 104 -23.56 -7.74 5.57
C ALA A 104 -23.63 -7.37 7.06
N ALA A 105 -22.48 -7.11 7.70
CA ALA A 105 -22.42 -6.69 9.10
C ALA A 105 -23.14 -5.33 9.30
N LYS A 106 -22.89 -4.36 8.42
CA LYS A 106 -23.58 -3.05 8.44
C LYS A 106 -25.08 -3.18 8.24
N ALA A 107 -25.54 -4.05 7.34
CA ALA A 107 -26.97 -4.28 7.11
C ALA A 107 -27.69 -4.85 8.35
N GLN A 108 -26.96 -5.54 9.23
CA GLN A 108 -27.47 -6.04 10.50
C GLN A 108 -27.30 -5.06 11.67
N GLY A 109 -26.80 -3.84 11.41
CA GLY A 109 -26.59 -2.83 12.43
C GLY A 109 -25.36 -3.07 13.32
N ALA A 110 -24.45 -3.98 12.93
CA ALA A 110 -23.24 -4.24 13.71
C ALA A 110 -22.30 -3.02 13.69
N SER A 111 -21.74 -2.71 14.84
CA SER A 111 -20.62 -1.79 14.96
C SER A 111 -19.36 -2.39 14.34
N PHE A 112 -18.38 -1.53 14.02
CA PHE A 112 -17.08 -1.99 13.54
C PHE A 112 -16.39 -2.95 14.54
N ALA A 113 -16.48 -2.67 15.83
CA ALA A 113 -15.87 -3.50 16.86
C ALA A 113 -16.48 -4.91 16.90
N GLU A 114 -17.81 -5.02 16.83
CA GLU A 114 -18.51 -6.32 16.79
C GLU A 114 -18.17 -7.10 15.52
N ALA A 115 -18.13 -6.42 14.36
CA ALA A 115 -17.75 -7.06 13.11
C ALA A 115 -16.31 -7.58 13.15
N VAL A 116 -15.36 -6.83 13.72
CA VAL A 116 -13.98 -7.33 13.85
C VAL A 116 -13.90 -8.51 14.82
N GLN A 117 -14.63 -8.46 15.95
CA GLN A 117 -14.66 -9.57 16.90
C GLN A 117 -15.22 -10.86 16.30
N LEU A 118 -16.32 -10.76 15.54
CA LEU A 118 -16.92 -11.91 14.86
C LEU A 118 -16.01 -12.47 13.77
N LEU A 119 -15.38 -11.61 12.97
CA LEU A 119 -14.43 -12.04 11.96
C LEU A 119 -13.22 -12.74 12.59
N ALA A 120 -12.69 -12.21 13.70
CA ALA A 120 -11.59 -12.83 14.43
C ALA A 120 -11.98 -14.20 15.01
N ALA A 121 -13.15 -14.30 15.66
CA ALA A 121 -13.65 -15.56 16.20
C ALA A 121 -13.88 -16.61 15.10
N ALA A 122 -14.39 -16.20 13.93
CA ALA A 122 -14.56 -17.09 12.78
C ALA A 122 -13.22 -17.53 12.15
N TYR A 123 -12.19 -16.68 12.22
CA TYR A 123 -10.85 -17.01 11.70
C TYR A 123 -10.12 -18.04 12.58
N ASP A 124 -10.37 -18.04 13.89
CA ASP A 124 -9.77 -18.98 14.86
C ASP A 124 -10.61 -20.27 15.05
N ALA A 125 -11.73 -20.41 14.36
CA ALA A 125 -12.64 -21.55 14.50
C ALA A 125 -12.22 -22.81 13.70
N ASP A 126 -11.07 -22.77 13.04
CA ASP A 126 -10.45 -23.87 12.28
C ASP A 126 -9.18 -24.42 12.95
#